data_AF-A0A173LZN6-F1
#
_entry.id   AF-A0A173LZN6-F1
#
_cell.length_a   1.000
_cell.length_b   1.000
_cell.length_c   1.000
_cell.angle_alpha   90.00
_cell.angle_beta   90.00
_cell.angle_gamma   90.00
#
_symmetry.space_group_name_H-M   'P 1'
#
loop_
_entity.id
_entity.type
_entity.pdbx_description
1 polymer ?
#
loop_
_entity_poly.entity_id
_entity_poly.type
_entity_poly.pdbx_seq_one_letter_code
_entity_poly.pdbx_strand_id
1 'polypeptide(L)'
;MVKAFKAFLLSNQIRAIRAHDMRHTAAVLGLEAGVRIEAVSQGLGHSRIDVTKSVYAPHVQPLMAEFTIGVSEYIAPEDEMVRVREVCAS
;
A
#
# COMPACT_ATOMS: atom_id res chain seq x y z
N MET A 1 23.41 -11.28 -8.56
CA MET A 1 22.56 -11.07 -7.36
C MET A 1 21.74 -12.29 -6.94
N VAL A 2 21.05 -13.00 -7.85
CA VAL A 2 20.06 -14.03 -7.47
C VAL A 2 20.63 -15.25 -6.71
N LYS A 3 21.85 -15.71 -7.01
CA LYS A 3 22.43 -16.91 -6.37
C LYS A 3 22.73 -16.72 -4.88
N ALA A 4 23.39 -15.62 -4.52
CA ALA A 4 23.71 -15.30 -3.13
C ALA A 4 22.43 -15.09 -2.30
N PHE A 5 21.43 -14.41 -2.88
CA PHE A 5 20.13 -14.24 -2.24
C PHE A 5 19.41 -15.57 -1.99
N LYS A 6 19.41 -16.48 -2.98
CA LYS A 6 18.83 -17.82 -2.82
C LYS A 6 19.55 -18.63 -1.73
N ALA A 7 20.87 -18.56 -1.66
CA ALA A 7 21.65 -19.22 -0.61
C ALA A 7 21.31 -18.65 0.78
N PHE A 8 21.19 -17.34 0.90
CA PHE A 8 20.76 -16.66 2.13
C PHE A 8 19.35 -17.11 2.59
N LEU A 9 18.39 -17.22 1.67
CA LEU A 9 17.05 -17.71 2.02
C LEU A 9 17.10 -19.15 2.56
N LEU A 10 17.87 -20.02 1.90
CA LEU A 10 18.02 -21.41 2.31
C LEU A 10 18.69 -21.55 3.68
N SER A 11 19.76 -20.80 3.95
CA SER A 11 20.47 -20.84 5.23
C SER A 11 19.61 -20.34 6.40
N ASN A 12 18.65 -19.47 6.13
CA ASN A 12 17.75 -18.90 7.14
C ASN A 12 16.37 -19.59 7.18
N GLN A 13 16.18 -20.71 6.49
CA GLN A 13 14.91 -21.44 6.41
C GLN A 13 13.72 -20.58 5.93
N ILE A 14 14.01 -19.55 5.13
CA ILE A 14 12.98 -18.69 4.55
C ILE A 14 12.50 -19.35 3.25
N ARG A 15 11.18 -19.31 3.02
CA ARG A 15 10.60 -19.78 1.76
C ARG A 15 11.30 -19.12 0.57
N ALA A 16 11.43 -19.84 -0.54
CA ALA A 16 12.03 -19.28 -1.74
C ALA A 16 11.17 -18.12 -2.29
N ILE A 17 11.69 -16.89 -2.19
CA ILE A 17 11.13 -15.68 -2.78
C ILE A 17 12.14 -15.05 -3.73
N ARG A 18 11.66 -14.17 -4.61
CA ARG A 18 12.52 -13.39 -5.51
C ARG A 18 12.94 -12.11 -4.80
N ALA A 19 14.14 -11.62 -5.09
CA ALA A 19 14.60 -10.34 -4.52
C ALA A 19 13.66 -9.18 -4.88
N HIS A 20 13.04 -9.23 -6.07
CA HIS A 20 12.06 -8.23 -6.52
C HIS A 20 10.77 -8.24 -5.68
N ASP A 21 10.43 -9.35 -5.02
CA ASP A 21 9.24 -9.43 -4.17
C ASP A 21 9.33 -8.44 -3.00
N MET A 22 10.55 -8.15 -2.50
CA MET A 22 10.76 -7.11 -1.49
C MET A 22 10.35 -5.71 -1.98
N ARG A 23 10.56 -5.42 -3.27
CA ARG A 23 10.14 -4.15 -3.87
C ARG A 23 8.62 -4.05 -3.91
N HIS A 24 7.94 -5.15 -4.21
CA HIS A 24 6.47 -5.21 -4.13
C HIS A 24 5.99 -4.97 -2.70
N THR A 25 6.59 -5.64 -1.71
CA THR A 25 6.25 -5.45 -0.30
C THR A 25 6.45 -4.01 0.14
N ALA A 26 7.60 -3.39 -0.20
CA ALA A 26 7.88 -1.99 0.14
C ALA A 26 6.87 -1.02 -0.47
N ALA A 27 6.43 -1.26 -1.70
CA ALA A 27 5.44 -0.41 -2.36
C ALA A 27 4.07 -0.47 -1.68
N VAL A 28 3.60 -1.68 -1.34
CA VAL A 28 2.32 -1.88 -0.65
C VAL A 28 2.36 -1.25 0.75
N LEU A 29 3.41 -1.53 1.54
CA LEU A 29 3.55 -0.96 2.88
C LEU A 29 3.61 0.57 2.87
N GLY A 30 4.28 1.17 1.88
CA GLY A 30 4.32 2.63 1.75
C GLY A 30 2.92 3.22 1.50
N LEU A 31 2.16 2.60 0.60
CA LEU A 31 0.79 3.05 0.31
C LEU A 31 -0.16 2.80 1.50
N GLU A 32 -0.03 1.69 2.22
CA GLU A 32 -0.81 1.41 3.44
C GLU A 32 -0.50 2.41 4.55
N ALA A 33 0.74 2.90 4.65
CA ALA A 33 1.13 3.95 5.58
C ALA A 33 0.63 5.36 5.17
N GLY A 34 -0.16 5.47 4.10
CA GLY A 34 -0.69 6.74 3.60
C GLY A 34 0.32 7.58 2.83
N VAL A 35 1.45 7.00 2.40
CA VAL A 35 2.40 7.73 1.54
C VAL A 35 1.78 7.96 0.18
N ARG A 36 1.85 9.20 -0.28
CA ARG A 36 1.35 9.59 -1.61
C ARG A 36 1.93 8.72 -2.72
N ILE A 37 1.09 8.34 -3.65
CA ILE A 37 1.44 7.42 -4.73
C ILE A 37 2.54 7.96 -5.66
N GLU A 38 2.64 9.28 -5.84
CA GLU A 38 3.72 9.95 -6.55
C GLU A 38 5.08 9.70 -5.88
N ALA A 39 5.12 9.83 -4.55
CA ALA A 39 6.33 9.66 -3.75
C ALA A 39 6.78 8.19 -3.75
N VAL A 40 5.85 7.25 -3.62
CA VAL A 40 6.12 5.82 -3.78
C VAL A 40 6.66 5.53 -5.19
N SER A 41 6.01 6.06 -6.23
CA SER A 41 6.43 5.89 -7.61
C SER A 41 7.85 6.41 -7.87
N GLN A 42 8.17 7.59 -7.34
CA GLN A 42 9.50 8.20 -7.47
C GLN A 42 10.56 7.44 -6.68
N GLY A 43 10.27 7.03 -5.44
CA GLY A 43 11.18 6.24 -4.61
C GLY A 43 11.50 4.86 -5.22
N LEU A 44 10.53 4.28 -5.94
CA LEU A 44 10.75 3.06 -6.72
C LEU A 44 11.47 3.34 -8.05
N GLY A 45 11.47 4.57 -8.55
CA GLY A 45 12.08 4.94 -9.84
C GLY A 45 11.23 4.51 -11.03
N HIS A 46 9.91 4.50 -10.89
CA HIS A 46 9.01 4.27 -12.03
C HIS A 46 8.91 5.54 -12.89
N SER A 47 9.14 5.39 -14.20
CA SER A 47 9.01 6.47 -15.18
C SER A 47 7.57 6.95 -15.36
N ARG A 48 6.59 6.11 -15.01
CA ARG A 48 5.16 6.42 -15.07
C ARG A 48 4.49 6.02 -13.77
N ILE A 49 3.70 6.93 -13.23
CA ILE A 49 2.88 6.70 -12.03
C ILE A 49 1.85 5.58 -12.22
N ASP A 50 1.39 5.39 -13.46
CA ASP A 50 0.42 4.34 -13.84
C ASP A 50 0.89 2.94 -13.45
N VAL A 51 2.21 2.69 -13.47
CA VAL A 51 2.78 1.40 -13.05
C VAL A 51 2.52 1.18 -11.57
N THR A 52 2.83 2.17 -10.73
CA THR A 52 2.62 2.10 -9.28
C THR A 52 1.13 1.93 -8.96
N LYS A 53 0.27 2.68 -9.66
CA LYS A 53 -1.18 2.61 -9.49
C LYS A 53 -1.75 1.26 -9.89
N SER A 54 -1.43 0.77 -11.08
CA SER A 54 -1.98 -0.50 -11.57
C SER A 54 -1.48 -1.71 -10.80
N VAL A 55 -0.21 -1.71 -10.37
CA VAL A 55 0.42 -2.87 -9.75
C VAL A 55 0.17 -2.96 -8.25
N TYR A 56 0.09 -1.84 -7.52
CA TYR A 56 0.06 -1.86 -6.05
C TYR A 56 -1.25 -1.36 -5.46
N ALA A 57 -1.87 -0.32 -6.01
CA ALA A 57 -3.07 0.27 -5.41
C ALA A 57 -4.24 -0.71 -5.20
N PRO A 58 -4.50 -1.72 -6.08
CA PRO A 58 -5.56 -2.70 -5.86
C PRO A 58 -5.36 -3.58 -4.61
N HIS A 59 -4.14 -3.64 -4.07
CA HIS A 59 -3.79 -4.49 -2.93
C HIS A 59 -3.77 -3.73 -1.59
N VAL A 60 -4.07 -2.42 -1.61
CA VAL A 60 -3.98 -1.54 -0.45
C VAL A 60 -5.40 -1.24 0.04
N GLN A 61 -5.81 -1.90 1.13
CA GLN A 61 -7.15 -1.74 1.71
C GLN A 61 -7.46 -0.29 2.14
N PRO A 62 -6.52 0.47 2.75
CA PRO A 62 -6.79 1.84 3.20
C PRO A 62 -7.23 2.81 2.10
N LEU A 63 -6.76 2.63 0.85
CA LEU A 63 -7.09 3.53 -0.27
C LEU A 63 -8.59 3.55 -0.61
N MET A 64 -9.29 2.43 -0.39
CA MET A 64 -10.74 2.37 -0.64
C MET A 64 -11.52 3.07 0.47
N ALA A 65 -11.13 2.82 1.73
CA ALA A 65 -11.73 3.46 2.89
C ALA A 65 -11.49 4.97 2.91
N GLU A 66 -10.30 5.43 2.48
CA GLU A 66 -9.94 6.84 2.41
C GLU A 66 -10.93 7.65 1.57
N PHE A 67 -11.32 7.15 0.40
CA PHE A 67 -12.29 7.84 -0.45
C PHE A 67 -13.66 7.93 0.24
N THR A 68 -14.18 6.83 0.76
CA THR A 68 -15.50 6.81 1.41
C THR A 68 -15.53 7.71 2.63
N ILE A 69 -14.51 7.63 3.49
CA ILE A 69 -14.43 8.43 4.72
C ILE A 69 -14.27 9.91 4.38
N GLY A 70 -13.33 10.26 3.49
CA GLY A 70 -13.07 11.66 3.16
C GLY A 70 -14.25 12.34 2.47
N VAL A 71 -14.95 11.62 1.58
CA VAL A 71 -16.17 12.14 0.94
C VAL A 71 -17.31 12.24 1.95
N SER A 72 -17.49 11.23 2.81
CA SER A 72 -18.52 11.25 3.85
C SER A 72 -18.30 12.42 4.82
N GLU A 73 -17.07 12.67 5.25
CA GLU A 73 -16.73 13.77 6.16
C GLU A 73 -17.03 15.14 5.54
N TYR A 74 -16.84 15.29 4.23
CA TYR A 74 -17.11 16.56 3.55
C TYR A 74 -18.60 16.82 3.29
N ILE A 75 -19.40 15.77 3.08
CA ILE A 75 -20.81 15.87 2.67
C ILE A 75 -21.78 15.73 3.86
N ALA A 76 -21.40 15.01 4.92
CA ALA A 76 -22.31 14.70 6.01
C ALA A 76 -22.67 15.94 6.86
N PRO A 77 -23.95 16.15 7.22
CA PRO A 77 -24.34 17.15 8.20
C PRO A 77 -23.75 16.81 9.58
N GLU A 78 -23.45 17.83 10.39
CA GLU A 78 -22.71 17.71 11.66
C GLU A 78 -23.29 16.65 12.64
N ASP A 79 -24.59 16.39 12.58
CA ASP A 79 -25.30 15.44 13.45
C ASP A 79 -25.05 13.95 13.11
N GLU A 80 -24.59 13.60 11.89
CA GLU A 80 -24.34 12.19 11.49
C GLU A 80 -22.85 11.77 11.61
N MET A 81 -21.93 12.71 11.81
CA MET A 81 -20.49 12.43 11.91
C MET A 81 -20.11 11.52 13.09
N VAL A 82 -20.89 11.52 14.17
CA VAL A 82 -20.67 10.67 15.36
C VAL A 82 -20.80 9.18 15.02
N ARG A 83 -21.67 8.83 14.07
CA ARG A 83 -21.97 7.43 13.70
C ARG A 83 -20.95 6.82 12.72
N VAL A 84 -20.39 7.64 11.83
CA VAL A 84 -19.44 7.17 10.81
C VAL A 84 -18.09 6.75 11.45
N ARG A 85 -17.65 7.44 12.50
CA ARG A 85 -16.40 7.11 13.21
C ARG A 85 -16.46 5.79 13.97
N GLU A 86 -17.65 5.37 14.43
CA GLU A 86 -17.82 4.09 15.13
C GLU A 86 -17.86 2.88 14.18
N VAL A 87 -18.42 3.04 12.97
CA VAL A 87 -18.59 1.93 12.02
C VAL A 87 -17.30 1.60 11.26
N CYS A 88 -16.43 2.58 11.02
CA CYS A 88 -15.17 2.37 10.29
C CYS A 88 -13.98 1.98 11.20
N ALA A 89 -14.15 1.99 12.53
CA ALA A 89 -13.11 1.64 13.51
C ALA A 89 -13.17 0.17 13.99
N SER A 90 -14.18 -0.59 13.54
CA SER A 90 -14.41 -2.01 13.83
C SER A 90 -14.11 -2.90 12.63
#